data_AF-A0A838HZ80-F1
#
_entry.id   AF-A0A838HZ80-F1
#
_cell.length_a   1.000
_cell.length_b   1.000
_cell.length_c   1.000
_cell.angle_alpha   90.00
_cell.angle_beta   90.00
_cell.angle_gamma   90.00
#
_symmetry.space_group_name_H-M   'P 1'
#
loop_
_entity.id
_entity.type
_entity.pdbx_description
1 polymer ?
#
loop_
_entity_poly.entity_id
_entity_poly.type
_entity_poly.pdbx_seq_one_letter_code
_entity_poly.pdbx_strand_id
1 'polypeptide(L)'
;MLRRSVGLTQGVGPLNDFYPKRLTDVRADVNAAYRLGYSYLEHAGALQRFRASSLVRDVWTNERTEALAPLFFLRERRYRAEMSGSNWLAELDFDLRHSQLRTPVLTVLNSDEFRLSLAERWVADSHSLPAEALHDLLAGALARRDFEAAIRLLEVEKDRGLPNINDFFLLTYLYCVNGSVGKAEALANARAGSIEKDWFVDWLWGEMQTEIGFRSPR
;
A
#
# COMPACT_ATOMS: atom_id res chain seq x y z
N MET A 1 14.44 36.43 37.38
CA MET A 1 14.76 35.01 37.08
C MET A 1 13.45 34.28 36.84
N LEU A 2 13.09 34.05 35.57
CA LEU A 2 11.86 33.36 35.16
C LEU A 2 12.19 31.89 34.87
N ARG A 3 11.34 31.00 35.41
CA ARG A 3 11.45 29.53 35.33
C ARG A 3 11.50 29.06 33.88
N ARG A 4 12.52 28.28 33.52
CA ARG A 4 12.52 27.44 32.31
C ARG A 4 11.64 26.21 32.57
N SER A 5 10.52 26.12 31.86
CA SER A 5 9.79 24.86 31.70
C SER A 5 10.64 23.92 30.85
N VAL A 6 11.15 22.84 31.44
CA VAL A 6 11.81 21.76 30.71
C VAL A 6 10.70 20.95 30.01
N GLY A 7 10.60 21.11 28.69
CA GLY A 7 9.66 20.35 27.87
C GLY A 7 10.08 18.88 27.78
N LEU A 8 9.30 17.98 28.36
CA LEU A 8 9.46 16.52 28.35
C LEU A 8 9.30 15.86 26.97
N THR A 9 9.21 16.64 25.89
CA THR A 9 8.81 16.16 24.55
C THR A 9 9.74 16.57 23.43
N GLN A 10 10.85 17.27 23.71
CA GLN A 10 11.82 17.58 22.65
C GLN A 10 12.62 16.33 22.25
N GLY A 11 12.35 15.82 21.05
CA GLY A 11 13.10 14.72 20.43
C GLY A 11 12.45 13.33 20.53
N VAL A 12 11.17 13.24 20.91
CA VAL A 12 10.45 11.97 21.01
C VAL A 12 9.78 11.65 19.66
N GLY A 13 10.28 10.64 18.96
CA GLY A 13 9.60 10.07 17.78
C GLY A 13 8.27 9.41 18.18
N PRO A 14 7.35 9.22 17.23
CA PRO A 14 6.03 8.64 17.50
C PRO A 14 6.13 7.25 18.16
N LEU A 15 5.23 6.96 19.10
CA LEU A 15 5.08 5.62 19.69
C LEU A 15 4.66 4.63 18.60
N ASN A 16 5.51 3.65 18.31
CA ASN A 16 5.22 2.50 17.47
C ASN A 16 5.90 1.26 18.09
N ASP A 17 5.76 0.10 17.46
CA ASP A 17 6.33 -1.16 17.98
C ASP A 17 7.87 -1.16 18.04
N PHE A 18 8.54 -0.21 17.38
CA PHE A 18 9.98 0.05 17.52
C PHE A 18 10.33 0.90 18.74
N TYR A 19 9.33 1.53 19.36
CA TYR A 19 9.44 2.39 20.53
C TYR A 19 8.38 2.05 21.60
N PRO A 20 8.30 0.80 22.09
CA PRO A 20 7.41 0.49 23.22
C PRO A 20 7.82 1.36 24.42
N LYS A 21 6.84 1.81 25.21
CA LYS A 21 7.01 2.75 26.35
C LYS A 21 8.37 2.58 27.03
N ARG A 22 9.20 3.63 26.92
CA ARG A 22 10.62 3.62 27.32
C ARG A 22 10.79 3.23 28.79
N LEU A 23 11.40 2.08 29.04
CA LEU A 23 12.08 1.80 30.31
C LEU A 23 13.52 2.34 30.31
N THR A 24 14.04 2.79 29.16
CA THR A 24 15.41 3.32 28.99
C THR A 24 15.50 4.39 27.88
N ASP A 25 16.54 5.24 27.95
CA ASP A 25 16.85 6.28 26.95
C ASP A 25 17.57 5.74 25.69
N VAL A 26 17.74 4.42 25.59
CA VAL A 26 18.45 3.79 24.48
C VAL A 26 17.57 3.85 23.23
N ARG A 27 18.11 4.45 22.16
CA ARG A 27 17.46 4.39 20.83
C ARG A 27 17.49 2.96 20.32
N ALA A 28 16.37 2.46 19.83
CA ALA A 28 16.28 1.13 19.23
C ALA A 28 17.22 1.04 18.01
N ASP A 29 18.03 -0.02 17.94
CA ASP A 29 18.81 -0.35 16.74
C ASP A 29 17.88 -0.98 15.70
N VAL A 30 17.37 -0.14 14.81
CA VAL A 30 16.46 -0.53 13.72
C VAL A 30 17.09 -1.58 12.81
N ASN A 31 18.41 -1.52 12.58
CA ASN A 31 19.11 -2.50 11.73
C ASN A 31 19.21 -3.87 12.41
N ALA A 32 19.47 -3.91 13.71
CA ALA A 32 19.43 -5.15 14.48
C ALA A 32 18.03 -5.75 14.53
N ALA A 33 17.01 -4.93 14.80
CA ALA A 33 15.61 -5.35 14.78
C ALA A 33 15.20 -5.89 13.39
N TYR A 34 15.59 -5.19 12.33
CA TYR A 34 15.34 -5.60 10.95
C TYR A 34 15.97 -6.96 10.63
N ARG A 35 17.27 -7.15 10.92
CA ARG A 35 17.97 -8.42 10.67
C ARG A 35 17.33 -9.57 11.45
N LEU A 36 17.00 -9.34 12.71
CA LEU A 36 16.34 -10.35 13.54
C LEU A 36 14.98 -10.72 12.95
N GLY A 37 14.09 -9.74 12.74
CA GLY A 37 12.75 -10.01 12.21
C GLY A 37 12.78 -10.60 10.81
N TYR A 38 13.71 -10.16 9.94
CA TYR A 38 13.85 -10.68 8.59
C TYR A 38 14.15 -12.18 8.58
N SER A 39 14.97 -12.68 9.52
CA SER A 39 15.26 -14.13 9.63
C SER A 39 14.00 -14.99 9.84
N TYR A 40 12.96 -14.42 10.46
CA TYR A 40 11.67 -15.07 10.67
C TYR A 40 10.70 -14.89 9.50
N LEU A 41 10.87 -13.82 8.72
CA LEU A 41 9.91 -13.33 7.73
C LEU A 41 10.32 -13.64 6.29
N GLU A 42 11.59 -13.95 6.05
CA GLU A 42 12.08 -14.48 4.78
C GLU A 42 11.25 -15.70 4.38
N HIS A 43 10.62 -15.63 3.20
CA HIS A 43 9.49 -16.46 2.83
C HIS A 43 9.88 -17.93 2.67
N ALA A 44 11.04 -18.23 2.08
CA ALA A 44 11.44 -19.61 1.84
C ALA A 44 11.76 -20.32 3.17
N GLY A 45 12.53 -19.66 4.05
CA GLY A 45 12.83 -20.17 5.39
C GLY A 45 11.58 -20.25 6.27
N ALA A 46 10.67 -19.28 6.20
CA ALA A 46 9.42 -19.30 6.95
C ALA A 46 8.51 -20.46 6.50
N LEU A 47 8.38 -20.66 5.18
CA LEU A 47 7.61 -21.76 4.61
C LEU A 47 8.22 -23.12 4.97
N GLN A 48 9.55 -23.24 4.91
CA GLN A 48 10.26 -24.46 5.31
C GLN A 48 10.01 -24.79 6.78
N ARG A 49 10.14 -23.80 7.69
CA ARG A 49 9.86 -23.99 9.13
C ARG A 49 8.40 -24.37 9.38
N PHE A 50 7.47 -23.75 8.66
CA PHE A 50 6.04 -24.08 8.74
C PHE A 50 5.80 -25.54 8.34
N ARG A 51 6.32 -25.98 7.19
CA ARG A 51 6.21 -27.38 6.72
C ARG A 51 6.88 -28.40 7.63
N ALA A 52 7.99 -28.02 8.26
CA ALA A 52 8.74 -28.89 9.18
C ALA A 52 8.06 -29.04 10.56
N SER A 53 7.11 -28.17 10.90
CA SER A 53 6.40 -28.21 12.18
C SER A 53 5.59 -29.50 12.33
N SER A 54 5.74 -30.20 13.46
CA SER A 54 4.96 -31.41 13.77
C SER A 54 3.46 -31.13 13.73
N LEU A 55 3.02 -30.04 14.37
CA LEU A 55 1.63 -29.63 14.39
C LEU A 55 1.07 -29.41 12.98
N VAL A 56 1.84 -28.77 12.09
CA VAL A 56 1.38 -28.52 10.72
C VAL A 56 1.27 -29.82 9.94
N ARG A 57 2.23 -30.74 10.07
CA ARG A 57 2.15 -32.05 9.40
C ARG A 57 0.98 -32.90 9.91
N ASP A 58 0.61 -32.74 11.19
CA ASP A 58 -0.47 -33.50 11.80
C ASP A 58 -1.86 -32.93 11.47
N VAL A 59 -1.96 -31.60 11.25
CA VAL A 59 -3.24 -30.90 11.03
C VAL A 59 -3.50 -30.58 9.54
N TRP A 60 -2.46 -30.35 8.75
CA TRP A 60 -2.54 -29.85 7.38
C TRP A 60 -1.95 -30.82 6.36
N THR A 61 -2.68 -31.06 5.25
CA THR A 61 -2.15 -31.82 4.11
C THR A 61 -1.14 -30.99 3.31
N ASN A 62 -0.31 -31.67 2.52
CA ASN A 62 0.67 -31.02 1.66
C ASN A 62 0.02 -30.07 0.64
N GLU A 63 -1.12 -30.43 0.03
CA GLU A 63 -1.78 -29.55 -0.96
C GLU A 63 -2.23 -28.22 -0.33
N ARG A 64 -2.76 -28.27 0.90
CA ARG A 64 -3.16 -27.07 1.62
C ARG A 64 -1.97 -26.20 2.00
N THR A 65 -0.81 -26.80 2.22
CA THR A 65 0.41 -26.06 2.56
C THR A 65 1.04 -25.38 1.34
N GLU A 66 0.91 -25.96 0.15
CA GLU A 66 1.28 -25.30 -1.11
C GLU A 66 0.41 -24.08 -1.39
N ALA A 67 -0.90 -24.16 -1.13
CA ALA A 67 -1.82 -23.04 -1.29
C ALA A 67 -1.47 -21.82 -0.41
N LEU A 68 -0.74 -22.03 0.69
CA LEU A 68 -0.31 -20.95 1.59
C LEU A 68 1.01 -20.28 1.16
N ALA A 69 1.79 -20.87 0.25
CA ALA A 69 3.10 -20.34 -0.14
C ALA A 69 3.07 -18.87 -0.59
N PRO A 70 2.08 -18.39 -1.38
CA PRO A 70 1.98 -16.98 -1.74
C PRO A 70 1.80 -16.04 -0.54
N LEU A 71 1.18 -16.51 0.55
CA LEU A 71 0.97 -15.70 1.75
C LEU A 71 2.27 -15.45 2.52
N PHE A 72 3.23 -16.38 2.46
CA PHE A 72 4.57 -16.17 3.03
C PHE A 72 5.34 -15.11 2.25
N PHE A 73 5.25 -15.15 0.92
CA PHE A 73 5.84 -14.12 0.07
C PHE A 73 5.22 -12.74 0.33
N LEU A 74 3.89 -12.65 0.40
CA LEU A 74 3.20 -11.41 0.73
C LEU A 74 3.62 -10.86 2.09
N ARG A 75 3.76 -11.73 3.10
CA ARG A 75 4.20 -11.35 4.45
C ARG A 75 5.62 -10.79 4.45
N GLU A 76 6.57 -11.44 3.76
CA GLU A 76 7.94 -10.93 3.64
C GLU A 76 7.94 -9.54 2.98
N ARG A 77 7.20 -9.41 1.87
CA ARG A 77 7.16 -8.18 1.09
C ARG A 77 6.67 -7.01 1.93
N ARG A 78 5.56 -7.17 2.64
CA ARG A 78 5.01 -6.14 3.54
C ARG A 78 5.98 -5.78 4.66
N TYR A 79 6.68 -6.76 5.22
CA TYR A 79 7.67 -6.46 6.24
C TYR A 79 8.83 -5.61 5.70
N ARG A 80 9.34 -5.95 4.52
CA ARG A 80 10.39 -5.15 3.86
C ARG A 80 9.91 -3.73 3.56
N ALA A 81 8.69 -3.60 3.07
CA ALA A 81 8.03 -2.33 2.81
C ALA A 81 8.05 -1.40 4.02
N GLU A 82 7.57 -1.94 5.14
CA GLU A 82 7.46 -1.21 6.40
C GLU A 82 8.83 -0.80 6.95
N MET A 83 9.84 -1.65 6.76
CA MET A 83 11.17 -1.46 7.34
C MET A 83 12.13 -0.62 6.51
N SER A 84 12.03 -0.68 5.19
CA SER A 84 12.99 -0.08 4.25
C SER A 84 12.35 0.92 3.29
N GLY A 85 11.03 1.10 3.36
CA GLY A 85 10.26 1.82 2.37
C GLY A 85 10.04 0.99 1.10
N SER A 86 9.02 1.35 0.35
CA SER A 86 8.66 0.70 -0.90
C SER A 86 7.90 1.63 -1.82
N ASN A 87 7.79 1.21 -3.08
CA ASN A 87 6.90 1.84 -4.03
C ASN A 87 5.49 1.35 -3.73
N TRP A 88 4.69 2.20 -3.08
CA TRP A 88 3.32 1.84 -2.66
C TRP A 88 2.44 1.36 -3.83
N LEU A 89 2.67 1.85 -5.06
CA LEU A 89 1.90 1.45 -6.23
C LEU A 89 2.33 0.06 -6.74
N ALA A 90 3.60 -0.30 -6.59
CA ALA A 90 4.08 -1.67 -6.79
C ALA A 90 3.54 -2.63 -5.74
N GLU A 91 3.31 -2.13 -4.53
CA GLU A 91 2.61 -2.91 -3.50
C GLU A 91 1.17 -3.17 -3.89
N LEU A 92 0.48 -2.09 -4.24
CA LEU A 92 -0.90 -2.14 -4.65
C LEU A 92 -1.09 -3.06 -5.86
N ASP A 93 -0.24 -2.96 -6.88
CA ASP A 93 -0.34 -3.77 -8.10
C ASP A 93 -0.34 -5.27 -7.79
N PHE A 94 0.63 -5.73 -7.02
CA PHE A 94 0.67 -7.12 -6.60
C PHE A 94 -0.54 -7.52 -5.74
N ASP A 95 -0.98 -6.65 -4.82
CA ASP A 95 -2.12 -6.96 -3.97
C ASP A 95 -3.42 -7.05 -4.78
N LEU A 96 -3.54 -6.29 -5.87
CA LEU A 96 -4.68 -6.32 -6.79
C LEU A 96 -4.64 -7.49 -7.77
N ARG A 97 -3.46 -7.82 -8.32
CA ARG A 97 -3.32 -8.78 -9.43
C ARG A 97 -2.86 -10.17 -9.01
N HIS A 98 -2.17 -10.28 -7.89
CA HIS A 98 -1.55 -11.52 -7.41
C HIS A 98 -2.10 -12.00 -6.06
N SER A 99 -3.05 -11.26 -5.49
CA SER A 99 -3.72 -11.61 -4.25
C SER A 99 -5.24 -11.36 -4.36
N GLN A 100 -6.01 -12.11 -3.57
CA GLN A 100 -7.45 -11.87 -3.38
C GLN A 100 -7.76 -11.23 -2.03
N LEU A 101 -6.72 -10.87 -1.28
CA LEU A 101 -6.89 -10.26 0.04
C LEU A 101 -7.33 -8.80 -0.11
N ARG A 102 -8.26 -8.40 0.76
CA ARG A 102 -8.82 -7.06 0.82
C ARG A 102 -8.01 -6.13 1.73
N THR A 103 -7.71 -6.62 2.94
CA THR A 103 -7.02 -5.85 3.97
C THR A 103 -5.67 -5.29 3.52
N PRO A 104 -4.83 -6.01 2.74
CA PRO A 104 -3.59 -5.46 2.23
C PRO A 104 -3.79 -4.22 1.35
N VAL A 105 -4.76 -4.27 0.43
CA VAL A 105 -5.13 -3.16 -0.45
C VAL A 105 -5.58 -1.94 0.37
N LEU A 106 -6.43 -2.15 1.39
CA LEU A 106 -6.83 -1.07 2.30
C LEU A 106 -5.63 -0.46 3.02
N THR A 107 -4.71 -1.30 3.51
CA THR A 107 -3.54 -0.83 4.27
C THR A 107 -2.57 -0.02 3.42
N VAL A 108 -2.29 -0.46 2.18
CA VAL A 108 -1.39 0.25 1.25
C VAL A 108 -1.92 1.65 0.97
N LEU A 109 -3.24 1.78 0.89
CA LEU A 109 -3.93 3.06 0.76
C LEU A 109 -4.18 3.74 2.11
N ASN A 110 -3.50 3.37 3.20
CA ASN A 110 -3.66 3.98 4.53
C ASN A 110 -5.13 4.07 5.00
N SER A 111 -5.89 3.02 4.74
CA SER A 111 -7.28 2.83 5.14
C SER A 111 -7.44 1.51 5.90
N ASP A 112 -8.64 1.27 6.43
CA ASP A 112 -9.01 0.03 7.11
C ASP A 112 -10.53 -0.20 7.00
N GLU A 113 -10.99 -1.37 7.45
CA GLU A 113 -12.41 -1.76 7.37
C GLU A 113 -13.31 -0.83 8.19
N PHE A 114 -12.82 -0.24 9.29
CA PHE A 114 -13.60 0.67 10.12
C PHE A 114 -13.78 2.02 9.42
N ARG A 115 -12.70 2.60 8.89
CA ARG A 115 -12.73 3.85 8.12
C ARG A 115 -13.59 3.71 6.86
N LEU A 116 -13.44 2.61 6.13
CA LEU A 116 -14.30 2.28 4.99
C LEU A 116 -15.77 2.23 5.40
N SER A 117 -16.09 1.51 6.47
CA SER A 117 -17.47 1.41 6.97
C SER A 117 -18.06 2.78 7.34
N LEU A 118 -17.26 3.68 7.92
CA LEU A 118 -17.68 5.03 8.24
C LEU A 118 -17.95 5.87 6.98
N ALA A 119 -17.06 5.78 5.99
CA ALA A 119 -17.18 6.48 4.72
C ALA A 119 -18.43 6.03 3.95
N GLU A 120 -18.69 4.72 3.89
CA GLU A 120 -19.89 4.16 3.25
C GLU A 120 -21.18 4.61 3.93
N ARG A 121 -21.21 4.64 5.26
CA ARG A 121 -22.37 5.16 6.02
C ARG A 121 -22.62 6.64 5.74
N TRP A 122 -21.58 7.46 5.71
CA TRP A 122 -21.73 8.89 5.41
C TRP A 122 -22.31 9.15 4.03
N VAL A 123 -21.88 8.40 3.01
CA VAL A 123 -22.45 8.52 1.65
C VAL A 123 -23.92 8.12 1.64
N ALA A 124 -24.28 7.04 2.35
CA ALA A 124 -25.66 6.60 2.47
C ALA A 124 -26.57 7.64 3.17
N ASP A 125 -26.07 8.30 4.22
CA ASP A 125 -26.86 9.22 5.03
C ASP A 125 -26.95 10.64 4.43
N SER A 126 -25.86 11.16 3.86
CA SER A 126 -25.76 12.57 3.47
C SER A 126 -26.09 12.86 2.00
N HIS A 127 -26.21 11.83 1.15
CA HIS A 127 -26.34 11.96 -0.32
C HIS A 127 -25.28 12.86 -0.98
N SER A 128 -24.20 13.14 -0.27
CA SER A 128 -23.06 13.96 -0.71
C SER A 128 -21.79 13.15 -0.46
N LEU A 129 -20.75 13.39 -1.26
CA LEU A 129 -19.48 12.68 -1.12
C LEU A 129 -18.46 13.65 -0.50
N PRO A 130 -18.20 13.56 0.83
CA PRO A 130 -17.17 14.37 1.46
C PRO A 130 -15.81 14.05 0.85
N ALA A 131 -14.97 15.07 0.69
CA ALA A 131 -13.60 14.87 0.22
C ALA A 131 -12.82 13.93 1.16
N GLU A 132 -13.14 13.99 2.45
CA GLU A 132 -12.54 13.16 3.51
C GLU A 132 -12.91 11.68 3.39
N ALA A 133 -14.08 11.36 2.82
CA ALA A 133 -14.56 9.99 2.66
C ALA A 133 -14.07 9.35 1.35
N LEU A 134 -13.78 10.16 0.34
CA LEU A 134 -13.38 9.70 -0.98
C LEU A 134 -12.20 8.73 -0.94
N HIS A 135 -11.18 9.05 -0.16
CA HIS A 135 -9.97 8.26 -0.03
C HIS A 135 -10.27 6.84 0.46
N ASP A 136 -11.08 6.72 1.51
CA ASP A 136 -11.49 5.43 2.07
C ASP A 136 -12.44 4.67 1.12
N LEU A 137 -13.33 5.36 0.39
CA LEU A 137 -14.19 4.76 -0.63
C LEU A 137 -13.40 4.23 -1.84
N LEU A 138 -12.37 4.95 -2.27
CA LEU A 138 -11.45 4.53 -3.31
C LEU A 138 -10.71 3.27 -2.87
N ALA A 139 -10.18 3.25 -1.65
CA ALA A 139 -9.57 2.07 -1.07
C ALA A 139 -10.54 0.88 -1.02
N GLY A 140 -11.80 1.11 -0.64
CA GLY A 140 -12.85 0.08 -0.64
C GLY A 140 -13.18 -0.46 -2.03
N ALA A 141 -13.28 0.41 -3.04
CA ALA A 141 -13.48 0.02 -4.43
C ALA A 141 -12.33 -0.88 -4.93
N LEU A 142 -11.09 -0.47 -4.66
CA LEU A 142 -9.90 -1.24 -5.03
C LEU A 142 -9.80 -2.56 -4.25
N ALA A 143 -10.14 -2.57 -2.96
CA ALA A 143 -10.22 -3.80 -2.17
C ALA A 143 -11.27 -4.77 -2.73
N ARG A 144 -12.34 -4.27 -3.35
CA ARG A 144 -13.33 -5.08 -4.09
C ARG A 144 -12.90 -5.43 -5.53
N ARG A 145 -11.77 -4.91 -6.01
CA ARG A 145 -11.35 -4.93 -7.43
C ARG A 145 -12.39 -4.33 -8.38
N ASP A 146 -13.18 -3.38 -7.89
CA ASP A 146 -14.08 -2.58 -8.71
C ASP A 146 -13.32 -1.39 -9.30
N PHE A 147 -12.50 -1.67 -10.32
CA PHE A 147 -11.66 -0.67 -10.97
C PHE A 147 -12.50 0.43 -11.64
N GLU A 148 -13.67 0.08 -12.16
CA GLU A 148 -14.62 1.03 -12.74
C GLU A 148 -15.12 2.04 -11.71
N ALA A 149 -15.50 1.59 -10.50
CA ALA A 149 -15.87 2.51 -9.43
C ALA A 149 -14.69 3.38 -8.97
N ALA A 150 -13.51 2.80 -8.82
CA ALA A 150 -12.30 3.55 -8.45
C ALA A 150 -11.94 4.63 -9.48
N ILE A 151 -12.01 4.30 -10.77
CA ILE A 151 -11.78 5.24 -11.88
C ILE A 151 -12.80 6.38 -11.83
N ARG A 152 -14.11 6.09 -11.67
CA ARG A 152 -15.13 7.13 -11.58
C ARG A 152 -14.89 8.10 -10.42
N LEU A 153 -14.49 7.58 -9.26
CA LEU A 153 -14.17 8.39 -8.08
C LEU A 153 -12.98 9.35 -8.36
N LEU A 154 -11.94 8.86 -9.03
CA LEU A 154 -10.75 9.65 -9.39
C LEU A 154 -11.00 10.62 -10.56
N GLU A 155 -11.83 10.26 -11.54
CA GLU A 155 -12.22 11.16 -12.64
C GLU A 155 -12.99 12.39 -12.11
N VAL A 156 -13.87 12.21 -11.11
CA VAL A 156 -14.59 13.32 -10.46
C VAL A 156 -13.61 14.31 -9.79
N GLU A 157 -12.59 13.81 -9.09
CA GLU A 157 -11.56 14.69 -8.50
C GLU A 157 -10.65 15.30 -9.56
N LYS A 158 -10.43 14.60 -10.67
CA LYS A 158 -9.68 15.16 -11.78
C LYS A 158 -10.34 16.38 -12.37
N ASP A 159 -11.66 16.36 -12.50
CA ASP A 159 -12.42 17.52 -12.97
C ASP A 159 -12.38 18.69 -11.98
N ARG A 160 -12.03 18.42 -10.72
CA ARG A 160 -11.76 19.42 -9.67
C ARG A 160 -10.29 19.83 -9.56
N GLY A 161 -9.40 19.22 -10.35
CA GLY A 161 -7.99 19.60 -10.50
C GLY A 161 -6.94 18.56 -10.07
N LEU A 162 -7.31 17.37 -9.59
CA LEU A 162 -6.41 16.40 -8.91
C LEU A 162 -5.46 17.10 -7.93
N PRO A 163 -5.88 17.38 -6.69
CA PRO A 163 -5.03 18.07 -5.71
C PRO A 163 -3.79 17.25 -5.32
N ASN A 164 -3.82 15.93 -5.56
CA ASN A 164 -2.79 14.98 -5.14
C ASN A 164 -2.14 14.27 -6.35
N ILE A 165 -0.81 14.27 -6.40
CA ILE A 165 -0.04 13.58 -7.46
C ILE A 165 -0.18 12.05 -7.38
N ASN A 166 -0.42 11.49 -6.18
CA ASN A 166 -0.66 10.06 -6.01
C ASN A 166 -1.95 9.62 -6.70
N ASP A 167 -3.00 10.45 -6.66
CA ASP A 167 -4.27 10.17 -7.34
C ASP A 167 -4.10 10.20 -8.86
N PHE A 168 -3.21 11.06 -9.36
CA PHE A 168 -2.81 11.07 -10.77
C PHE A 168 -2.11 9.76 -11.18
N PHE A 169 -1.12 9.32 -10.39
CA PHE A 169 -0.42 8.05 -10.67
C PHE A 169 -1.36 6.86 -10.57
N LEU A 170 -2.24 6.85 -9.56
CA LEU A 170 -3.25 5.82 -9.37
C LEU A 170 -4.25 5.78 -10.53
N LEU A 171 -4.76 6.93 -10.98
CA LEU A 171 -5.70 6.97 -12.10
C LEU A 171 -5.03 6.50 -13.40
N THR A 172 -3.78 6.91 -13.64
CA THR A 172 -2.99 6.44 -14.78
C THR A 172 -2.81 4.91 -14.71
N TYR A 173 -2.49 4.40 -13.53
CA TYR A 173 -2.45 2.97 -13.22
C TYR A 173 -3.73 2.23 -13.54
N LEU A 174 -4.85 2.69 -12.99
CA LEU A 174 -6.14 2.06 -13.17
C LEU A 174 -6.61 2.07 -14.62
N TYR A 175 -6.33 3.14 -15.38
CA TYR A 175 -6.62 3.13 -16.81
C TYR A 175 -5.86 2.03 -17.55
N CYS A 176 -4.58 1.79 -17.26
CA CYS A 176 -3.83 0.72 -17.91
C CYS A 176 -4.38 -0.66 -17.53
N VAL A 177 -4.54 -0.95 -16.24
CA VAL A 177 -5.00 -2.29 -15.81
C VAL A 177 -6.46 -2.56 -16.17
N ASN A 178 -7.26 -1.51 -16.39
CA ASN A 178 -8.63 -1.62 -16.89
C ASN A 178 -8.71 -1.56 -18.44
N GLY A 179 -7.58 -1.65 -19.15
CA GLY A 179 -7.53 -1.71 -20.62
C GLY A 179 -7.75 -0.39 -21.36
N SER A 180 -7.92 0.73 -20.65
CA SER A 180 -8.08 2.08 -21.18
C SER A 180 -6.73 2.79 -21.43
N VAL A 181 -5.77 2.10 -22.04
CA VAL A 181 -4.37 2.55 -22.20
C VAL A 181 -4.28 3.94 -22.87
N GLY A 182 -5.12 4.21 -23.88
CA GLY A 182 -5.14 5.52 -24.54
C GLY A 182 -5.50 6.69 -23.59
N LYS A 183 -6.39 6.46 -22.61
CA LYS A 183 -6.68 7.45 -21.55
C LYS A 183 -5.48 7.63 -20.63
N ALA A 184 -4.79 6.54 -20.29
CA ALA A 184 -3.58 6.58 -19.47
C ALA A 184 -2.47 7.40 -20.16
N GLU A 185 -2.19 7.12 -21.44
CA GLU A 185 -1.17 7.83 -22.22
C GLU A 185 -1.52 9.33 -22.34
N ALA A 186 -2.79 9.66 -22.61
CA ALA A 186 -3.23 11.05 -22.70
C ALA A 186 -3.08 11.79 -21.36
N LEU A 187 -3.45 11.14 -20.25
CA LEU A 187 -3.31 11.69 -18.90
C LEU A 187 -1.83 11.92 -18.56
N ALA A 188 -0.97 10.95 -18.82
CA ALA A 188 0.45 11.02 -18.53
C ALA A 188 1.15 12.12 -19.35
N ASN A 189 0.83 12.24 -20.64
CA ASN A 189 1.38 13.28 -21.51
C ASN A 189 0.94 14.69 -21.11
N ALA A 190 -0.30 14.86 -20.63
CA ALA A 190 -0.81 16.17 -20.19
C ALA A 190 -0.02 16.76 -19.01
N ARG A 191 0.69 15.94 -18.23
CA ARG A 191 1.51 16.36 -17.09
C ARG A 191 3.02 16.07 -17.26
N ALA A 192 3.47 15.68 -18.45
CA ALA A 192 4.85 15.24 -18.70
C ALA A 192 5.92 16.21 -18.18
N GLY A 193 5.72 17.53 -18.37
CA GLY A 193 6.67 18.56 -17.95
C GLY A 193 6.67 18.87 -16.44
N SER A 194 5.79 18.24 -15.65
CA SER A 194 5.63 18.49 -14.21
C SER A 194 5.96 17.29 -13.33
N ILE A 195 6.24 16.13 -13.94
CA ILE A 195 6.54 14.89 -13.22
C ILE A 195 8.05 14.82 -13.01
N GLU A 196 8.48 14.86 -11.76
CA GLU A 196 9.87 14.59 -11.41
C GLU A 196 10.17 13.11 -11.69
N LYS A 197 11.28 12.84 -12.37
CA LYS A 197 11.73 11.46 -12.60
C LYS A 197 12.37 10.94 -11.32
N ASP A 198 11.80 9.87 -10.80
CA ASP A 198 12.36 9.12 -9.68
C ASP A 198 12.16 7.61 -9.90
N TRP A 199 12.69 6.83 -8.96
CA TRP A 199 12.57 5.38 -8.97
C TRP A 199 11.11 4.87 -8.93
N PHE A 200 10.17 5.66 -8.39
CA PHE A 200 8.76 5.33 -8.35
C PHE A 200 8.15 5.43 -9.76
N VAL A 201 8.44 6.53 -10.44
CA VAL A 201 7.98 6.85 -11.79
C VAL A 201 8.62 5.89 -12.82
N ASP A 202 9.91 5.60 -12.67
CA ASP A 202 10.61 4.64 -13.51
C ASP A 202 10.01 3.24 -13.41
N TRP A 203 9.67 2.79 -12.19
CA TRP A 203 8.97 1.52 -11.99
C TRP A 203 7.59 1.54 -12.67
N LEU A 204 6.77 2.56 -12.41
CA LEU A 204 5.41 2.64 -12.96
C LEU A 204 5.41 2.56 -14.49
N TRP A 205 6.22 3.39 -15.15
CA TRP A 205 6.28 3.40 -16.61
C TRP A 205 6.87 2.11 -17.17
N GLY A 206 7.94 1.60 -16.54
CA GLY A 206 8.59 0.37 -16.97
C GLY A 206 7.68 -0.86 -16.89
N GLU A 207 6.95 -0.99 -15.78
CA GLU A 207 6.00 -2.09 -15.56
C GLU A 207 4.87 -2.03 -16.59
N MET A 208 4.24 -0.87 -16.76
CA MET A 208 3.14 -0.68 -17.70
C MET A 208 3.55 -0.89 -19.16
N GLN A 209 4.75 -0.45 -19.51
CA GLN A 209 5.26 -0.60 -20.87
C GLN A 209 5.51 -2.08 -21.19
N THR A 210 6.14 -2.81 -20.24
CA THR A 210 6.43 -4.23 -20.38
C THR A 210 5.17 -5.08 -20.47
N GLU A 211 4.22 -4.85 -19.57
CA GLU A 211 3.08 -5.75 -19.42
C GLU A 211 1.86 -5.37 -20.29
N ILE A 212 1.65 -4.07 -20.54
CA ILE A 212 0.40 -3.55 -21.11
C ILE A 212 0.65 -2.77 -22.42
N GLY A 213 1.92 -2.51 -22.77
CA GLY A 213 2.28 -1.78 -23.99
C GLY A 213 2.04 -0.27 -23.90
N PHE A 214 1.94 0.28 -22.68
CA PHE A 214 1.84 1.72 -22.43
C PHE A 214 3.06 2.48 -22.96
N ARG A 215 2.83 3.61 -23.63
CA ARG A 215 3.90 4.51 -24.08
C ARG A 215 4.09 5.64 -23.07
N SER A 216 5.23 5.60 -22.40
CA SER A 216 5.62 6.64 -21.43
C SER A 216 5.65 8.03 -22.06
N PRO A 217 5.35 9.08 -21.27
CA PRO A 217 5.53 10.46 -21.72
C PRO A 217 6.96 10.73 -22.19
N ARG A 218 7.10 11.61 -23.18
CA ARG A 218 8.39 12.05 -23.71
C ARG A 218 8.96 13.23 -22.93
#